data_AF-A0AAN6P1V4-F1
#
_entry.id   AF-A0AAN6P1V4-F1
#
_cell.length_a   1.000
_cell.length_b   1.000
_cell.length_c   1.000
_cell.angle_alpha   90.00
_cell.angle_beta   90.00
_cell.angle_gamma   90.00
#
_symmetry.space_group_name_H-M   'P 1'
#
loop_
_entity.id
_entity.type
_entity.pdbx_description
1 polymer ?
#
loop_
_entity_poly.entity_id
_entity_poly.type
_entity_poly.pdbx_seq_one_letter_code
_entity_poly.pdbx_strand_id
1 'polypeptide(L)'
;MGSETPDHKPEKKDKDVQAGQEDDEANQADIKFSPEEEAELVAESNTHKAEANALFTSGKYDAAINKYDEAIAVCPTYLDYPLAVLRSNVAACHLMLEEWKDAVTHATTALNLLDKLEREDKLAAEKEEKEKDEVEEEIVSAGAATAGPAVPVVETEAQIARQRRQEDIARIRAKALLRRARARSELGGWSTLEGAIEDYKKLSAMTNLTATDRKLVQAQLRALPPRAKAAQEKETAEMWGKLKDLGNGLLKPFGLSTDAFKMVKDEKTGGYSLNFGGGGGEAKK
;
A
#
# COMPACT_ATOMS: atom_id res chain seq x y z
N MET A 1 14.24 71.12 13.12
CA MET A 1 15.22 70.11 12.68
C MET A 1 15.04 68.90 13.57
N GLY A 2 14.77 67.74 12.97
CA GLY A 2 14.72 66.43 13.66
C GLY A 2 13.45 66.13 14.45
N SER A 3 12.35 65.78 13.78
CA SER A 3 11.22 65.08 14.42
C SER A 3 11.41 63.58 14.20
N GLU A 4 11.69 62.89 15.30
CA GLU A 4 11.83 61.43 15.43
C GLU A 4 10.53 60.72 15.02
N THR A 5 10.70 59.60 14.31
CA THR A 5 9.61 58.71 13.89
C THR A 5 9.38 57.67 14.99
N PRO A 6 8.13 57.36 15.36
CA PRO A 6 7.82 56.24 16.23
C PRO A 6 7.54 54.96 15.42
N ASP A 7 8.10 53.87 15.95
CA ASP A 7 7.78 52.47 15.71
C ASP A 7 6.28 52.20 15.47
N HIS A 8 5.93 51.69 14.29
CA HIS A 8 4.74 50.85 14.11
C HIS A 8 4.85 50.03 12.82
N LYS A 9 5.30 48.77 12.94
CA LYS A 9 5.20 47.76 11.89
C LYS A 9 3.94 46.93 12.15
N PRO A 10 2.97 46.85 11.22
CA PRO A 10 1.77 46.04 11.41
C PRO A 10 2.04 44.57 11.06
N GLU A 11 1.46 43.68 11.86
CA GLU A 11 1.37 42.23 11.65
C GLU A 11 0.65 41.88 10.34
N LYS A 12 1.13 40.82 9.68
CA LYS A 12 0.32 39.97 8.80
C LYS A 12 0.61 38.50 9.10
N LYS A 13 -0.41 37.80 9.58
CA LYS A 13 -0.55 36.34 9.52
C LYS A 13 -0.81 35.93 8.07
N ASP A 14 -0.11 34.90 7.60
CA ASP A 14 -0.73 33.61 7.22
C ASP A 14 0.26 32.70 6.48
N LYS A 15 0.27 31.44 6.93
CA LYS A 15 0.43 30.18 6.18
C LYS A 15 1.73 29.95 5.40
N ASP A 16 2.53 29.00 5.89
CA ASP A 16 2.76 27.72 5.21
C ASP A 16 3.58 26.80 6.13
N VAL A 17 2.91 25.80 6.71
CA VAL A 17 3.54 24.67 7.39
C VAL A 17 3.01 23.42 6.71
N GLN A 18 3.74 22.95 5.69
CA GLN A 18 3.77 21.55 5.27
C GLN A 18 4.78 21.37 4.14
N ALA A 19 6.00 20.98 4.48
CA ALA A 19 6.89 20.24 3.60
C ALA A 19 8.03 19.63 4.46
N GLY A 20 8.19 18.31 4.38
CA GLY A 20 9.38 17.63 4.89
C GLY A 20 9.20 16.87 6.19
N GLN A 21 8.37 15.83 6.18
CA GLN A 21 8.52 14.69 7.09
C GLN A 21 8.47 13.41 6.24
N GLU A 22 9.42 13.30 5.32
CA GLU A 22 9.84 12.06 4.69
C GLU A 22 11.36 12.09 4.81
N ASP A 23 11.97 10.99 5.26
CA ASP A 23 13.43 10.74 5.38
C ASP A 23 14.08 10.82 6.78
N ASP A 24 13.43 10.36 7.85
CA ASP A 24 14.07 10.16 9.18
C ASP A 24 13.92 8.72 9.77
N GLU A 25 13.71 7.70 8.94
CA GLU A 25 13.70 6.29 9.37
C GLU A 25 14.92 5.46 8.91
N ALA A 26 15.93 6.12 8.34
CA ALA A 26 17.18 5.45 7.99
C ALA A 26 18.24 5.70 9.07
N ASN A 27 18.60 4.62 9.78
CA ASN A 27 19.85 4.44 10.54
C ASN A 27 19.78 4.61 12.08
N GLN A 28 18.88 3.88 12.74
CA GLN A 28 19.18 3.34 14.07
C GLN A 28 19.71 1.92 13.89
N ALA A 29 20.92 1.65 14.38
CA ALA A 29 21.40 0.27 14.49
C ALA A 29 20.45 -0.46 15.44
N ASP A 30 19.60 -1.35 14.91
CA ASP A 30 18.63 -2.11 15.69
C ASP A 30 19.35 -2.85 16.83
N ILE A 31 19.19 -2.36 18.06
CA ILE A 31 19.55 -3.13 19.25
C ILE A 31 18.57 -4.29 19.29
N LYS A 32 19.00 -5.46 18.82
CA LYS A 32 18.23 -6.69 18.96
C LYS A 32 18.28 -7.13 20.42
N PHE A 33 17.11 -7.41 20.97
CA PHE A 33 16.98 -7.94 22.33
C PHE A 33 17.61 -9.34 22.40
N SER A 34 17.93 -9.78 23.62
CA SER A 34 18.25 -11.20 23.82
C SER A 34 17.04 -12.07 23.45
N PRO A 35 17.24 -13.34 23.05
CA PRO A 35 16.12 -14.22 22.70
C PRO A 35 15.08 -14.39 23.84
N GLU A 36 15.53 -14.29 25.08
CA GLU A 36 14.67 -14.38 26.27
C GLU A 36 13.80 -13.12 26.42
N GLU A 37 14.41 -11.92 26.38
CA GLU A 37 13.68 -10.65 26.40
C GLU A 37 12.72 -10.49 25.21
N GLU A 38 13.14 -10.94 24.02
CA GLU A 38 12.28 -10.94 22.84
C GLU A 38 11.04 -11.81 23.04
N ALA A 39 11.22 -13.02 23.60
CA ALA A 39 10.10 -13.92 23.89
C ALA A 39 9.13 -13.33 24.93
N GLU A 40 9.65 -12.62 25.94
CA GLU A 40 8.84 -11.90 26.93
C GLU A 40 8.02 -10.78 26.29
N LEU A 41 8.66 -9.90 25.50
CA LEU A 41 7.97 -8.82 24.79
C LEU A 41 6.91 -9.34 23.82
N VAL A 42 7.21 -10.43 23.11
CA VAL A 42 6.23 -11.10 22.23
C VAL A 42 5.08 -11.70 23.03
N ALA A 43 5.33 -12.28 24.21
CA ALA A 43 4.29 -12.81 25.09
C ALA A 43 3.38 -11.70 25.65
N GLU A 44 3.97 -10.57 26.06
CA GLU A 44 3.24 -9.39 26.51
C GLU A 44 2.39 -8.80 25.37
N SER A 45 2.98 -8.58 24.18
CA SER A 45 2.24 -8.15 22.98
C SER A 45 1.09 -9.10 22.63
N ASN A 46 1.30 -10.41 22.75
CA ASN A 46 0.25 -11.41 22.52
C ASN A 46 -0.89 -11.35 23.55
N THR A 47 -0.59 -10.94 24.78
CA THR A 47 -1.60 -10.72 25.84
C THR A 47 -2.49 -9.54 25.48
N HIS A 48 -1.90 -8.39 25.13
CA HIS A 48 -2.66 -7.22 24.64
C HIS A 48 -3.48 -7.56 23.38
N LYS A 49 -2.92 -8.33 22.44
CA LYS A 49 -3.62 -8.81 21.25
C LYS A 49 -4.84 -9.68 21.61
N ALA A 50 -4.74 -10.53 22.64
CA ALA A 50 -5.86 -11.37 23.07
C ALA A 50 -6.99 -10.53 23.67
N GLU A 51 -6.67 -9.54 24.50
CA GLU A 51 -7.63 -8.56 25.02
C GLU A 51 -8.31 -7.77 23.88
N ALA A 52 -7.52 -7.30 22.92
CA ALA A 52 -8.03 -6.59 21.74
C ALA A 52 -8.99 -7.45 20.91
N ASN A 53 -8.66 -8.73 20.71
CA ASN A 53 -9.56 -9.68 20.04
C ASN A 53 -10.88 -9.87 20.80
N ALA A 54 -10.87 -9.92 22.13
CA ALA A 54 -12.08 -10.02 22.94
C ALA A 54 -12.95 -8.74 22.86
N LEU A 55 -12.32 -7.57 22.79
CA LEU A 55 -13.01 -6.30 22.56
C LEU A 55 -13.60 -6.23 21.15
N PHE A 56 -12.87 -6.70 20.15
CA PHE A 56 -13.31 -6.78 18.76
C PHE A 56 -14.56 -7.67 18.61
N THR A 57 -14.55 -8.86 19.21
CA THR A 57 -15.72 -9.76 19.18
C THR A 57 -16.91 -9.20 19.96
N SER A 58 -16.66 -8.35 20.95
CA SER A 58 -17.69 -7.61 21.69
C SER A 58 -18.22 -6.37 20.98
N GLY A 59 -17.73 -6.06 19.77
CA GLY A 59 -18.13 -4.89 18.98
C GLY A 59 -17.56 -3.55 19.47
N LYS A 60 -16.61 -3.56 20.41
CA LYS A 60 -15.96 -2.36 20.96
C LYS A 60 -14.71 -2.03 20.17
N TYR A 61 -14.87 -1.55 18.93
CA TYR A 61 -13.76 -1.42 17.98
C TYR A 61 -12.72 -0.36 18.38
N ASP A 62 -13.13 0.82 18.87
CA ASP A 62 -12.18 1.83 19.35
C ASP A 62 -11.32 1.32 20.51
N ALA A 63 -11.94 0.63 21.47
CA ALA A 63 -11.23 0.04 22.59
C ALA A 63 -10.28 -1.09 22.12
N ALA A 64 -10.69 -1.86 21.11
CA ALA A 64 -9.85 -2.87 20.49
C ALA A 64 -8.64 -2.24 19.78
N ILE A 65 -8.81 -1.11 19.08
CA ILE A 65 -7.72 -0.37 18.43
C ILE A 65 -6.69 0.07 19.48
N ASN A 66 -7.13 0.73 20.54
CA ASN A 66 -6.22 1.17 21.62
C ASN A 66 -5.42 -0.02 22.19
N LYS A 67 -6.07 -1.17 22.38
CA LYS A 67 -5.39 -2.39 22.85
C LYS A 67 -4.44 -3.01 21.83
N TYR A 68 -4.74 -2.91 20.54
CA TYR A 68 -3.79 -3.27 19.50
C TYR A 68 -2.60 -2.32 19.44
N ASP A 69 -2.79 -1.03 19.68
CA ASP A 69 -1.69 -0.06 19.72
C ASP A 69 -0.77 -0.30 20.91
N GLU A 70 -1.31 -0.67 22.09
CA GLU A 70 -0.52 -1.21 23.21
C GLU A 70 0.30 -2.44 22.77
N ALA A 71 -0.32 -3.40 22.08
CA ALA A 71 0.37 -4.59 21.58
C ALA A 71 1.50 -4.26 20.58
N ILE A 72 1.29 -3.25 19.73
CA ILE A 72 2.26 -2.79 18.73
C ILE A 72 3.43 -2.07 19.40
N ALA A 73 3.16 -1.26 20.43
CA ALA A 73 4.19 -0.52 21.16
C ALA A 73 5.16 -1.44 21.93
N VAL A 74 4.67 -2.58 22.41
CA VAL A 74 5.49 -3.60 23.10
C VAL A 74 6.25 -4.49 22.12
N CYS A 75 5.71 -4.73 20.92
CA CYS A 75 6.33 -5.62 19.95
C CYS A 75 7.62 -5.00 19.38
N PRO A 76 8.77 -5.72 19.41
CA PRO A 76 9.99 -5.25 18.77
C PRO A 76 9.78 -4.89 17.29
N THR A 77 10.29 -3.74 16.88
CA THR A 77 10.04 -3.13 15.55
C THR A 77 10.59 -3.95 14.39
N TYR A 78 11.63 -4.74 14.63
CA TYR A 78 12.24 -5.62 13.63
C TYR A 78 11.49 -6.95 13.43
N LEU A 79 10.46 -7.24 14.25
CA LEU A 79 9.65 -8.45 14.11
C LEU A 79 8.48 -8.21 13.15
N ASP A 80 8.76 -8.32 11.86
CA ASP A 80 7.81 -7.99 10.79
C ASP A 80 6.54 -8.85 10.84
N TYR A 81 6.63 -10.14 11.20
CA TYR A 81 5.46 -11.05 11.17
C TYR A 81 4.43 -10.72 12.27
N PRO A 82 4.78 -10.66 13.56
CA PRO A 82 3.87 -10.19 14.61
C PRO A 82 3.25 -8.83 14.30
N LEU A 83 4.06 -7.87 13.85
CA LEU A 83 3.58 -6.53 13.48
C LEU A 83 2.57 -6.57 12.32
N ALA A 84 2.83 -7.39 11.29
CA ALA A 84 1.89 -7.56 10.18
C ALA A 84 0.54 -8.13 10.65
N VAL A 85 0.55 -9.08 11.58
CA VAL A 85 -0.68 -9.62 12.19
C VAL A 85 -1.45 -8.53 12.92
N LEU A 86 -0.78 -7.76 13.79
CA LEU A 86 -1.38 -6.69 14.58
C LEU A 86 -1.97 -5.60 13.68
N ARG A 87 -1.18 -5.06 12.74
CA ARG A 87 -1.63 -4.04 11.78
C ARG A 87 -2.79 -4.53 10.92
N SER A 88 -2.77 -5.79 10.49
CA SER A 88 -3.89 -6.37 9.74
C SER A 88 -5.18 -6.43 10.57
N ASN A 89 -5.10 -6.69 11.88
CA ASN A 89 -6.25 -6.68 12.77
C ASN A 89 -6.76 -5.26 13.11
N VAL A 90 -5.87 -4.28 13.26
CA VAL A 90 -6.25 -2.86 13.37
C VAL A 90 -7.05 -2.43 12.14
N ALA A 91 -6.59 -2.80 10.94
CA ALA A 91 -7.35 -2.55 9.70
C ALA A 91 -8.75 -3.19 9.72
N ALA A 92 -8.92 -4.33 10.38
CA ALA A 92 -10.24 -4.94 10.55
C ALA A 92 -11.15 -4.12 11.46
N CYS A 93 -10.60 -3.47 12.50
CA CYS A 93 -11.36 -2.59 13.39
C CYS A 93 -11.84 -1.35 12.64
N HIS A 94 -10.96 -0.68 11.90
CA HIS A 94 -11.33 0.49 11.08
C HIS A 94 -12.37 0.16 10.01
N LEU A 95 -12.35 -1.05 9.43
CA LEU A 95 -13.42 -1.49 8.54
C LEU A 95 -14.79 -1.58 9.21
N MET A 96 -14.83 -1.95 10.49
CA MET A 96 -16.08 -2.01 11.25
C MET A 96 -16.56 -0.62 11.68
N LEU A 97 -15.64 0.35 11.80
CA LEU A 97 -15.93 1.76 12.06
C LEU A 97 -16.19 2.59 10.79
N GLU A 98 -16.08 1.97 9.60
CA GLU A 98 -16.19 2.66 8.30
C GLU A 98 -15.12 3.74 8.07
N GLU A 99 -13.99 3.62 8.77
CA GLU A 99 -12.82 4.50 8.64
C GLU A 99 -11.92 4.00 7.52
N TRP A 100 -12.38 4.20 6.28
CA TRP A 100 -11.80 3.56 5.09
C TRP A 100 -10.33 3.93 4.86
N LYS A 101 -9.93 5.17 5.15
CA LYS A 101 -8.56 5.64 4.93
C LYS A 101 -7.60 4.92 5.87
N ASP A 102 -7.92 4.88 7.16
CA ASP A 102 -7.09 4.22 8.17
C ASP A 102 -7.03 2.71 7.95
N ALA A 103 -8.16 2.10 7.56
CA ALA A 103 -8.17 0.70 7.13
C ALA A 103 -7.21 0.42 5.98
N VAL A 104 -7.14 1.30 4.97
CA VAL A 104 -6.18 1.18 3.85
C VAL A 104 -4.74 1.34 4.31
N THR A 105 -4.48 2.32 5.18
CA THR A 105 -3.14 2.59 5.75
C THR A 105 -2.63 1.36 6.49
N HIS A 106 -3.36 0.89 7.50
CA HIS A 106 -2.94 -0.25 8.31
C HIS A 106 -2.82 -1.55 7.52
N ALA A 107 -3.73 -1.81 6.57
CA ALA A 107 -3.63 -2.98 5.70
C ALA A 107 -2.43 -2.89 4.74
N THR A 108 -2.07 -1.69 4.28
CA THR A 108 -0.88 -1.47 3.45
C THR A 108 0.40 -1.69 4.24
N THR A 109 0.50 -1.14 5.46
CA THR A 109 1.65 -1.41 6.35
C THR A 109 1.81 -2.90 6.60
N ALA A 110 0.71 -3.62 6.88
CA ALA A 110 0.76 -5.07 7.05
C ALA A 110 1.30 -5.79 5.80
N LEU A 111 0.86 -5.38 4.60
CA LEU A 111 1.35 -5.98 3.34
C LEU A 111 2.82 -5.68 3.08
N ASN A 112 3.29 -4.46 3.37
CA ASN A 112 4.69 -4.09 3.20
C ASN A 112 5.61 -4.93 4.11
N LEU A 113 5.19 -5.19 5.35
CA LEU A 113 5.91 -6.07 6.28
C LEU A 113 5.97 -7.51 5.75
N LEU A 114 4.86 -8.04 5.23
CA LEU A 114 4.83 -9.39 4.63
C LEU A 114 5.68 -9.47 3.35
N ASP A 115 5.67 -8.43 2.52
CA ASP A 115 6.50 -8.35 1.31
C ASP A 115 7.99 -8.32 1.66
N LYS A 116 8.35 -7.70 2.79
CA LYS A 116 9.71 -7.73 3.35
C LYS A 116 10.11 -9.14 3.78
N LEU A 117 9.26 -9.82 4.54
CA LEU A 117 9.49 -11.20 4.97
C LEU A 117 9.68 -12.17 3.80
N GLU A 118 8.83 -12.08 2.78
CA GLU A 118 8.95 -12.97 1.62
C GLU A 118 10.21 -12.70 0.78
N ARG A 119 10.66 -11.44 0.72
CA ARG A 119 11.91 -11.10 0.05
C ARG A 119 13.09 -11.72 0.80
N GLU A 120 13.11 -11.61 2.12
CA GLU A 120 14.13 -12.24 2.96
C GLU A 120 14.11 -13.76 2.83
N ASP A 121 12.93 -14.39 2.83
CA ASP A 121 12.78 -15.84 2.63
C ASP A 121 13.26 -16.31 1.26
N LYS A 122 13.09 -15.50 0.21
CA LYS A 122 13.61 -15.78 -1.14
C LYS A 122 15.13 -15.66 -1.18
N LEU A 123 15.68 -14.58 -0.63
CA LEU A 123 17.13 -14.37 -0.57
C LEU A 123 17.82 -15.47 0.26
N ALA A 124 17.19 -15.95 1.33
CA ALA A 124 17.68 -17.09 2.10
C ALA A 124 17.67 -18.38 1.26
N ALA A 125 16.59 -18.65 0.51
CA ALA A 125 16.52 -19.78 -0.43
C ALA A 125 17.67 -19.79 -1.44
N GLU A 126 17.87 -18.65 -2.09
CA GLU A 126 18.85 -18.50 -3.17
C GLU A 126 20.28 -18.68 -2.64
N LYS A 127 20.53 -18.29 -1.38
CA LYS A 127 21.81 -18.55 -0.70
C LYS A 127 21.98 -20.03 -0.38
N GLU A 128 20.97 -20.67 0.19
CA GLU A 128 21.01 -22.12 0.49
C GLU A 128 21.19 -22.97 -0.78
N GLU A 129 20.59 -22.57 -1.90
CA GLU A 129 20.75 -23.25 -3.19
C GLU A 129 22.17 -23.10 -3.73
N LYS A 130 22.73 -21.88 -3.70
CA LYS A 130 24.13 -21.63 -4.10
C LYS A 130 25.13 -22.37 -3.24
N GLU A 131 24.93 -22.40 -1.92
CA GLU A 131 25.81 -23.15 -1.00
C GLU A 131 25.76 -24.65 -1.29
N LYS A 132 24.61 -25.20 -1.69
CA LYS A 132 24.52 -26.61 -2.11
C LYS A 132 25.24 -26.86 -3.42
N ASP A 133 25.07 -25.99 -4.41
CA ASP A 133 25.75 -26.12 -5.70
C ASP A 133 27.28 -26.04 -5.52
N GLU A 134 27.78 -25.11 -4.70
CA GLU A 134 29.21 -24.99 -4.38
C GLU A 134 29.76 -26.23 -3.65
N VAL A 135 29.01 -26.76 -2.67
CA VAL A 135 29.40 -27.99 -1.98
C VAL A 135 29.39 -29.16 -2.97
N GLU A 136 28.34 -29.33 -3.78
CA GLU A 136 28.24 -30.39 -4.79
C GLU A 136 29.41 -30.35 -5.78
N GLU A 137 29.82 -29.16 -6.25
CA GLU A 137 31.02 -28.98 -7.09
C GLU A 137 32.32 -29.39 -6.38
N GLU A 138 32.46 -29.12 -5.07
CA GLU A 138 33.64 -29.52 -4.28
C GLU A 138 33.73 -31.04 -4.05
N ILE A 139 32.59 -31.74 -3.91
CA ILE A 139 32.55 -33.21 -3.69
C ILE A 139 32.75 -34.05 -4.97
N VAL A 140 32.85 -33.45 -6.17
CA VAL A 140 33.08 -34.20 -7.42
C VAL A 140 34.54 -34.68 -7.55
N SER A 141 34.96 -35.52 -6.60
CA SER A 141 35.98 -36.53 -6.82
C SER A 141 35.34 -37.69 -7.57
N ALA A 142 35.84 -38.00 -8.77
CA ALA A 142 35.27 -38.96 -9.73
C ALA A 142 35.00 -40.39 -9.19
N GLY A 143 35.43 -40.72 -7.97
CA GLY A 143 35.23 -42.03 -7.33
C GLY A 143 33.98 -42.20 -6.46
N ALA A 144 33.27 -41.13 -6.07
CA ALA A 144 32.20 -41.20 -5.06
C ALA A 144 30.75 -41.28 -5.61
N ALA A 145 30.56 -41.02 -6.91
CA ALA A 145 29.22 -40.77 -7.48
C ALA A 145 28.31 -42.00 -7.64
N THR A 146 28.78 -43.23 -7.42
CA THR A 146 28.05 -44.45 -7.82
C THR A 146 27.75 -45.47 -6.70
N ALA A 147 28.06 -45.17 -5.43
CA ALA A 147 28.03 -46.19 -4.35
C ALA A 147 26.89 -46.08 -3.32
N GLY A 148 25.98 -45.12 -3.42
CA GLY A 148 24.91 -44.92 -2.41
C GLY A 148 23.50 -45.30 -2.91
N PRO A 149 22.69 -46.04 -2.12
CA PRO A 149 21.25 -46.12 -2.39
C PRO A 149 20.61 -44.73 -2.27
N ALA A 150 19.63 -44.43 -3.14
CA ALA A 150 18.90 -43.17 -3.13
C ALA A 150 18.29 -42.93 -1.75
N VAL A 151 18.80 -41.92 -1.04
CA VAL A 151 18.27 -41.50 0.25
C VAL A 151 16.83 -41.01 0.01
N PRO A 152 15.82 -41.50 0.74
CA PRO A 152 14.48 -40.97 0.62
C PRO A 152 14.48 -39.47 0.94
N VAL A 153 13.80 -38.67 0.11
CA VAL A 153 13.63 -37.23 0.31
C VAL A 153 12.68 -37.03 1.50
N VAL A 154 13.21 -37.12 2.71
CA VAL A 154 12.49 -36.72 3.93
C VAL A 154 12.69 -35.21 4.07
N GLU A 155 11.60 -34.45 4.02
CA GLU A 155 11.65 -33.00 4.24
C GLU A 155 12.33 -32.72 5.58
N THR A 156 13.34 -31.83 5.57
CA THR A 156 14.06 -31.47 6.79
C THR A 156 13.17 -30.62 7.69
N GLU A 157 13.44 -30.62 9.00
CA GLU A 157 12.71 -29.78 9.96
C GLU A 157 12.71 -28.29 9.55
N ALA A 158 13.82 -27.82 8.95
CA ALA A 158 13.95 -26.46 8.42
C ALA A 158 13.02 -26.21 7.23
N GLN A 159 12.89 -27.16 6.30
CA GLN A 159 11.96 -27.05 5.17
C GLN A 159 10.51 -27.01 5.65
N ILE A 160 10.15 -27.86 6.62
CA ILE A 160 8.81 -27.87 7.22
C ILE A 160 8.51 -26.55 7.94
N ALA A 161 9.46 -26.02 8.72
CA ALA A 161 9.31 -24.73 9.41
C ALA A 161 9.13 -23.57 8.40
N ARG A 162 9.88 -23.58 7.31
CA ARG A 162 9.78 -22.58 6.24
C ARG A 162 8.44 -22.64 5.52
N GLN A 163 7.95 -23.84 5.19
CA GLN A 163 6.63 -24.00 4.58
C GLN A 163 5.52 -23.48 5.49
N ARG A 164 5.55 -23.82 6.78
CA ARG A 164 4.58 -23.30 7.77
C ARG A 164 4.60 -21.77 7.83
N ARG A 165 5.80 -21.17 7.83
CA ARG A 165 5.96 -19.70 7.78
C ARG A 165 5.31 -19.10 6.53
N GLN A 166 5.53 -19.72 5.36
CA GLN A 166 4.92 -19.27 4.10
C GLN A 166 3.39 -19.37 4.12
N GLU A 167 2.84 -20.46 4.66
CA GLU A 167 1.39 -20.63 4.82
C GLU A 167 0.79 -19.57 5.77
N ASP A 168 1.50 -19.30 6.87
CA ASP A 168 1.16 -18.28 7.85
C ASP A 168 1.18 -16.87 7.25
N ILE A 169 2.22 -16.53 6.47
CA ILE A 169 2.34 -15.28 5.71
C ILE A 169 1.19 -15.17 4.71
N ALA A 170 0.95 -16.22 3.92
CA ALA A 170 -0.11 -16.23 2.91
C ALA A 170 -1.49 -16.00 3.55
N ARG A 171 -1.74 -16.58 4.73
CA ARG A 171 -3.01 -16.41 5.47
C ARG A 171 -3.22 -14.95 5.90
N ILE A 172 -2.20 -14.30 6.44
CA ILE A 172 -2.31 -12.90 6.86
C ILE A 172 -2.38 -11.97 5.65
N ARG A 173 -1.65 -12.28 4.57
CA ARG A 173 -1.73 -11.54 3.30
C ARG A 173 -3.13 -11.57 2.71
N ALA A 174 -3.77 -12.73 2.65
CA ALA A 174 -5.13 -12.84 2.12
C ALA A 174 -6.10 -11.97 2.93
N LYS A 175 -5.99 -11.98 4.27
CA LYS A 175 -6.80 -11.10 5.13
C LYS A 175 -6.52 -9.62 4.89
N ALA A 176 -5.25 -9.21 4.83
CA ALA A 176 -4.86 -7.81 4.62
C ALA A 176 -5.30 -7.29 3.23
N LEU A 177 -5.15 -8.10 2.18
CA LEU A 177 -5.65 -7.77 0.84
C LEU A 177 -7.18 -7.63 0.83
N LEU A 178 -7.93 -8.57 1.43
CA LEU A 178 -9.39 -8.47 1.51
C LEU A 178 -9.83 -7.20 2.22
N ARG A 179 -9.14 -6.86 3.32
CA ARG A 179 -9.42 -5.67 4.11
C ARG A 179 -9.16 -4.39 3.31
N ARG A 180 -7.98 -4.29 2.67
CA ARG A 180 -7.61 -3.14 1.84
C ARG A 180 -8.52 -2.98 0.63
N ALA A 181 -8.81 -4.09 -0.06
CA ALA A 181 -9.67 -4.09 -1.25
C ALA A 181 -11.08 -3.62 -0.90
N ARG A 182 -11.63 -4.08 0.23
CA ARG A 182 -12.93 -3.61 0.73
C ARG A 182 -12.91 -2.11 1.05
N ALA A 183 -11.94 -1.65 1.84
CA ALA A 183 -11.85 -0.24 2.21
C ALA A 183 -11.69 0.68 0.97
N ARG A 184 -10.83 0.29 0.01
CA ARG A 184 -10.66 1.02 -1.26
C ARG A 184 -11.96 1.05 -2.10
N SER A 185 -12.73 -0.04 -2.09
CA SER A 185 -14.00 -0.13 -2.81
C SER A 185 -15.07 0.82 -2.26
N GLU A 186 -15.05 1.06 -0.94
CA GLU A 186 -15.96 2.00 -0.27
C GLU A 186 -15.50 3.44 -0.38
N LEU A 187 -14.18 3.70 -0.26
CA LEU A 187 -13.61 5.04 -0.38
C LEU A 187 -13.93 5.68 -1.73
N GLY A 188 -13.92 4.87 -2.80
CA GLY A 188 -14.26 5.33 -4.15
C GLY A 188 -13.26 6.33 -4.72
N GLY A 189 -13.53 6.76 -5.95
CA GLY A 189 -12.57 7.50 -6.77
C GLY A 189 -11.77 6.57 -7.70
N TRP A 190 -11.26 7.11 -8.80
CA TRP A 190 -10.69 6.30 -9.86
C TRP A 190 -9.48 5.48 -9.40
N SER A 191 -8.48 6.13 -8.80
CA SER A 191 -7.23 5.48 -8.37
C SER A 191 -7.44 4.44 -7.26
N THR A 192 -8.36 4.69 -6.33
CA THR A 192 -8.65 3.77 -5.23
C THR A 192 -9.40 2.54 -5.73
N LEU A 193 -10.35 2.70 -6.65
CA LEU A 193 -11.12 1.61 -7.25
C LEU A 193 -10.22 0.71 -8.12
N GLU A 194 -9.27 1.29 -8.86
CA GLU A 194 -8.24 0.50 -9.55
C GLU A 194 -7.36 -0.28 -8.57
N GLY A 195 -6.91 0.37 -7.49
CA GLY A 195 -6.18 -0.32 -6.42
C GLY A 195 -6.98 -1.45 -5.77
N ALA A 196 -8.30 -1.30 -5.62
CA ALA A 196 -9.17 -2.38 -5.14
C ALA A 196 -9.22 -3.55 -6.12
N ILE A 197 -9.34 -3.27 -7.43
CA ILE A 197 -9.34 -4.29 -8.48
C ILE A 197 -8.02 -5.07 -8.48
N GLU A 198 -6.89 -4.39 -8.31
CA GLU A 198 -5.57 -5.03 -8.21
C GLU A 198 -5.48 -5.96 -7.00
N ASP A 199 -5.96 -5.53 -5.83
CA ASP A 199 -5.97 -6.35 -4.62
C ASP A 199 -6.85 -7.60 -4.81
N TYR A 200 -8.03 -7.46 -5.43
CA TYR A 200 -8.90 -8.60 -5.74
C TYR A 200 -8.30 -9.52 -6.81
N LYS A 201 -7.55 -9.01 -7.80
CA LYS A 201 -6.81 -9.84 -8.76
C LYS A 201 -5.75 -10.67 -8.06
N LYS A 202 -4.97 -10.07 -7.16
CA LYS A 202 -3.98 -10.79 -6.33
C LYS A 202 -4.64 -11.91 -5.53
N LEU A 203 -5.76 -11.60 -4.86
CA LEU A 203 -6.55 -12.60 -4.12
C LEU A 203 -7.08 -13.74 -5.00
N SER A 204 -7.49 -13.46 -6.23
CA SER A 204 -8.00 -14.48 -7.15
C SER A 204 -6.94 -15.51 -7.57
N ALA A 205 -5.67 -15.15 -7.48
CA ALA A 205 -4.53 -16.03 -7.77
C ALA A 205 -4.08 -16.85 -6.53
N MET A 206 -4.59 -16.53 -5.33
CA MET A 206 -4.21 -17.23 -4.10
C MET A 206 -5.05 -18.50 -3.90
N THR A 207 -4.41 -19.58 -3.44
CA THR A 207 -5.03 -20.89 -3.23
C THR A 207 -5.61 -21.08 -1.83
N ASN A 208 -5.25 -20.21 -0.87
CA ASN A 208 -5.58 -20.32 0.55
C ASN A 208 -6.85 -19.56 0.98
N LEU A 209 -7.69 -19.13 0.04
CA LEU A 209 -8.95 -18.44 0.35
C LEU A 209 -10.06 -19.41 0.73
N THR A 210 -10.93 -18.97 1.65
CA THR A 210 -12.18 -19.70 1.95
C THR A 210 -13.11 -19.71 0.74
N ALA A 211 -14.06 -20.64 0.68
CA ALA A 211 -15.06 -20.67 -0.39
C ALA A 211 -15.91 -19.39 -0.44
N THR A 212 -16.21 -18.80 0.72
CA THR A 212 -16.94 -17.54 0.84
C THR A 212 -16.13 -16.39 0.25
N ASP A 213 -14.85 -16.28 0.63
CA ASP A 213 -13.98 -15.22 0.13
C ASP A 213 -13.76 -15.34 -1.38
N ARG A 214 -13.60 -16.55 -1.92
CA ARG A 214 -13.48 -16.75 -3.38
C ARG A 214 -14.71 -16.24 -4.13
N LYS A 215 -15.91 -16.52 -3.62
CA LYS A 215 -17.16 -16.01 -4.22
C LYS A 215 -17.23 -14.48 -4.13
N LEU A 216 -16.84 -13.90 -2.99
CA LEU A 216 -16.76 -12.45 -2.81
C LEU A 216 -15.81 -11.82 -3.83
N VAL A 217 -14.58 -12.32 -3.94
CA VAL A 217 -13.56 -11.83 -4.88
C VAL A 217 -14.09 -11.87 -6.32
N GLN A 218 -14.70 -12.97 -6.73
CA GLN A 218 -15.29 -13.11 -8.08
C GLN A 218 -16.47 -12.15 -8.33
N ALA A 219 -17.25 -11.83 -7.30
CA ALA A 219 -18.32 -10.83 -7.41
C ALA A 219 -17.74 -9.42 -7.56
N GLN A 220 -16.74 -9.07 -6.74
CA GLN A 220 -16.11 -7.75 -6.77
C GLN A 220 -15.34 -7.49 -8.07
N LEU A 221 -14.66 -8.49 -8.62
CA LEU A 221 -13.98 -8.39 -9.92
C LEU A 221 -14.94 -8.16 -11.09
N ARG A 222 -16.23 -8.48 -10.94
CA ARG A 222 -17.27 -8.15 -11.93
C ARG A 222 -17.87 -6.77 -11.70
N ALA A 223 -18.03 -6.36 -10.44
CA ALA A 223 -18.73 -5.13 -10.07
C ALA A 223 -17.85 -3.86 -10.12
N LEU A 224 -16.56 -3.96 -9.81
CA LEU A 224 -15.67 -2.79 -9.70
C LEU A 224 -15.21 -2.19 -11.03
N PRO A 225 -14.89 -2.94 -12.09
CA PRO A 225 -14.45 -2.36 -13.36
C PRO A 225 -15.38 -1.28 -13.95
N PRO A 226 -16.72 -1.48 -14.03
CA PRO A 226 -17.61 -0.41 -14.51
C PRO A 226 -17.65 0.80 -13.57
N ARG A 227 -17.53 0.60 -12.25
CA ARG A 227 -17.45 1.70 -11.28
C ARG A 227 -16.17 2.52 -11.46
N ALA A 228 -15.03 1.85 -11.65
CA ALA A 228 -13.75 2.48 -11.89
C ALA A 228 -13.77 3.31 -13.18
N LYS A 229 -14.32 2.75 -14.27
CA LYS A 229 -14.46 3.46 -15.55
C LYS A 229 -15.36 4.70 -15.43
N ALA A 230 -16.49 4.59 -14.73
CA ALA A 230 -17.36 5.73 -14.49
C ALA A 230 -16.68 6.82 -13.64
N ALA A 231 -15.90 6.43 -12.61
CA ALA A 231 -15.11 7.37 -11.82
C ALA A 231 -14.01 8.03 -12.66
N GLN A 232 -13.31 7.27 -13.52
CA GLN A 232 -12.31 7.78 -14.44
C GLN A 232 -12.90 8.85 -15.38
N GLU A 233 -14.01 8.55 -16.07
CA GLU A 233 -14.65 9.49 -16.98
C GLU A 233 -15.08 10.77 -16.26
N LYS A 234 -15.64 10.64 -15.05
CA LYS A 234 -16.05 11.78 -14.24
C LYS A 234 -14.86 12.64 -13.80
N GLU A 235 -13.85 12.03 -13.19
CA GLU A 235 -12.68 12.75 -12.67
C GLU A 235 -11.84 13.38 -13.79
N THR A 236 -11.69 12.68 -14.92
CA THR A 236 -10.99 13.24 -16.09
C THR A 236 -11.75 14.41 -16.70
N ALA A 237 -13.08 14.35 -16.78
CA ALA A 237 -13.90 15.48 -17.23
C ALA A 237 -13.79 16.69 -16.28
N GLU A 238 -13.81 16.46 -14.96
CA GLU A 238 -13.63 17.52 -13.97
C GLU A 238 -12.21 18.13 -14.03
N MET A 239 -11.17 17.30 -14.18
CA MET A 239 -9.79 17.76 -14.34
C MET A 239 -9.61 18.56 -15.63
N TRP A 240 -10.19 18.11 -16.74
CA TRP A 240 -10.16 18.84 -18.00
C TRP A 240 -10.87 20.19 -17.89
N GLY A 241 -12.03 20.23 -17.22
CA GLY A 241 -12.74 21.47 -16.90
C GLY A 241 -11.87 22.46 -16.12
N LYS A 242 -11.25 22.01 -15.03
CA LYS A 242 -10.34 22.85 -14.23
C LYS A 242 -9.13 23.34 -15.02
N LEU A 243 -8.53 22.50 -15.85
CA LEU A 243 -7.41 22.87 -16.73
C LEU A 243 -7.84 23.92 -17.76
N LYS A 244 -9.04 23.76 -18.31
CA LYS A 244 -9.64 24.70 -19.25
C LYS A 244 -9.91 26.05 -18.59
N ASP A 245 -10.44 26.05 -17.37
CA ASP A 245 -10.71 27.27 -16.61
C ASP A 245 -9.42 28.01 -16.22
N LEU A 246 -8.38 27.28 -15.83
CA LEU A 246 -7.06 27.84 -15.56
C LEU A 246 -6.43 28.45 -16.83
N GLY A 247 -6.52 27.73 -17.96
CA GLY A 247 -6.09 28.25 -19.25
C GLY A 247 -6.87 29.51 -19.67
N ASN A 248 -8.19 29.51 -19.46
CA ASN A 248 -9.02 30.69 -19.71
C ASN A 248 -8.68 31.86 -18.78
N GLY A 249 -8.31 31.61 -17.53
CA GLY A 249 -7.84 32.65 -16.61
C GLY A 249 -6.59 33.37 -17.12
N LEU A 250 -5.65 32.63 -17.72
CA LEU A 250 -4.45 33.19 -18.34
C LEU A 250 -4.73 33.87 -19.69
N LEU A 251 -5.67 33.34 -20.48
CA LEU A 251 -5.97 33.81 -21.83
C LEU A 251 -6.96 34.99 -21.88
N LYS A 252 -7.79 35.15 -20.85
CA LYS A 252 -8.83 36.19 -20.78
C LYS A 252 -8.28 37.62 -20.88
N PRO A 253 -7.15 38.01 -20.25
CA PRO A 253 -6.52 39.32 -20.45
C PRO A 253 -6.09 39.59 -21.90
N PHE A 254 -5.93 38.55 -22.72
CA PHE A 254 -5.55 38.64 -24.12
C PHE A 254 -6.76 38.53 -25.08
N GLY A 255 -7.99 38.48 -24.55
CA GLY A 255 -9.20 38.28 -25.36
C GLY A 255 -9.32 36.89 -25.97
N LEU A 256 -8.56 35.92 -25.45
CA LEU A 256 -8.51 34.54 -25.94
C LEU A 256 -9.23 33.59 -24.98
N SER A 257 -9.65 32.44 -25.51
CA SER A 257 -10.20 31.33 -24.72
C SER A 257 -9.66 30.01 -25.26
N THR A 258 -9.53 29.02 -24.38
CA THR A 258 -9.22 27.63 -24.72
C THR A 258 -10.23 27.02 -25.71
N ASP A 259 -11.45 27.55 -25.81
CA ASP A 259 -12.45 27.14 -26.81
C ASP A 259 -12.13 27.62 -28.24
N ALA A 260 -11.32 28.66 -28.37
CA ALA A 260 -10.90 29.17 -29.68
C ALA A 260 -9.83 28.28 -30.34
N PHE A 261 -9.21 27.37 -29.59
CA PHE A 261 -8.18 26.46 -30.09
C PHE A 261 -8.81 25.10 -30.41
N LYS A 262 -9.07 24.83 -31.69
CA LYS A 262 -9.59 23.55 -32.17
C LYS A 262 -8.44 22.66 -32.60
N MET A 263 -8.27 21.53 -31.91
CA MET A 263 -7.30 20.51 -32.32
C MET A 263 -7.88 19.70 -33.48
N VAL A 264 -7.19 19.67 -34.62
CA VAL A 264 -7.55 18.89 -35.81
C VAL A 264 -6.48 17.82 -36.00
N LYS A 265 -6.89 16.55 -35.93
CA LYS A 265 -6.02 15.41 -36.20
C LYS A 265 -5.99 15.12 -37.70
N ASP A 266 -4.80 15.08 -38.30
CA ASP A 266 -4.63 14.64 -39.68
C ASP A 266 -4.57 13.10 -39.71
N GLU A 267 -5.58 12.48 -40.31
CA GLU A 267 -5.72 11.02 -40.39
C GLU A 267 -4.63 10.35 -41.24
N LYS A 268 -3.92 11.08 -42.11
CA LYS A 268 -2.87 10.51 -42.98
C LYS A 268 -1.49 10.50 -42.34
N THR A 269 -1.18 11.51 -41.55
CA THR A 269 0.15 11.69 -40.93
C THR A 269 0.16 11.35 -39.44
N GLY A 270 -1.03 11.22 -38.82
CA GLY A 270 -1.20 11.06 -37.39
C GLY A 270 -0.85 12.33 -36.57
N GLY A 271 -0.48 13.42 -37.25
CA GLY A 271 -0.11 14.69 -36.64
C GLY A 271 -1.31 15.45 -36.08
N TYR A 272 -1.09 16.16 -34.98
CA TYR A 272 -2.08 17.09 -34.42
C TYR A 272 -1.75 18.52 -34.85
N SER A 273 -2.72 19.21 -35.44
CA SER A 273 -2.62 20.64 -35.75
C SER A 273 -3.60 21.43 -34.89
N LEU A 274 -3.18 22.57 -34.36
CA LEU A 274 -4.04 23.50 -33.61
C LEU A 274 -4.51 24.58 -34.57
N ASN A 275 -5.81 24.61 -34.85
CA ASN A 275 -6.43 25.66 -35.64
C ASN A 275 -7.14 26.66 -34.72
N PHE A 276 -6.84 27.95 -34.90
CA PHE A 276 -7.47 29.01 -34.13
C PHE A 276 -8.77 29.44 -34.81
N GLY A 277 -9.91 29.01 -34.26
CA GLY A 277 -11.23 29.45 -34.70
C GLY A 277 -11.49 30.83 -34.13
N GLY A 278 -11.03 31.87 -34.83
CA GLY A 278 -11.11 33.26 -34.38
C GLY A 278 -12.49 33.65 -33.87
N GLY A 279 -12.58 33.89 -32.56
CA GLY A 279 -13.65 34.70 -31.99
C GLY A 279 -13.40 36.14 -32.43
N GLY A 280 -14.12 36.57 -33.48
CA GLY A 280 -14.13 37.96 -33.91
C GLY A 280 -14.66 38.85 -32.80
N GLY A 281 -13.74 39.39 -31.99
CA GLY A 281 -14.01 40.53 -31.14
C GLY A 281 -14.22 41.74 -32.04
N GLU A 282 -15.48 42.06 -32.32
CA GLU A 282 -15.84 43.42 -32.71
C GLU A 282 -15.35 44.36 -31.62
N ALA A 283 -14.27 45.09 -31.91
CA ALA A 283 -13.87 46.26 -31.16
C ALA A 283 -15.01 47.29 -31.24
N LYS A 284 -15.94 47.27 -30.28
CA LYS A 284 -16.80 48.42 -30.04
C LYS A 284 -16.00 49.49 -29.32
N LYS A 285 -15.40 50.34 -30.16
CA LYS A 285 -15.03 51.76 -30.02
C LYS A 285 -14.46 52.23 -28.68
#